data_AF-A0A9E4MD12-F1
#
_entry.id   AF-A0A9E4MD12-F1
#
_cell.length_a   1.000
_cell.length_b   1.000
_cell.length_c   1.000
_cell.angle_alpha   90.00
_cell.angle_beta   90.00
_cell.angle_gamma   90.00
#
_symmetry.space_group_name_H-M   'P 1'
#
loop_
_entity.id
_entity.type
_entity.pdbx_description
1 polymer ?
#
loop_
_entity_poly.entity_id
_entity_poly.type
_entity_poly.pdbx_seq_one_letter_code
_entity_poly.pdbx_strand_id
1 'polypeptide(L)'
;MLRQPSWESGSRRSDLPAIVVLCAATALAAVPGTLGAQESGNGPRLERLERLDLPDDIARASDVRWLEDDEFLLGVIGRGLYSWSIGDEAGQLRVALEEPKAETFQIGDRTVVDSNRYERDYGQLAVSPDGMAFTDLFSGIHLATEDGVDSLADLKHLGDLDRRGALTAAVGLVRKDDDAWGPYAAWLIEDAGGGPRGLLPTRDGGHGLELCGDAELSVIRFIAADRLLVIPGAEAGVFVYDREGALQHSLDAETFFAEDGCDVEVNQWGRSPLSDAYARADWLGPRRIIDEVVADGEGNVYFFVRYAADGPAEALAASDRKWLPGGVPFLVGFGAGVLNQQLIRDRVVASVPPPSGRVCWDLVHIHVDDLRTATMQPCVVESEFADTRLRADLRGDRAVLLLRGGALRGGDVRSGKAFEARLRPPVGAED
;
A
#
# COMPACT_ATOMS: atom_id res chain seq x y z
N MET A 1 51.16 24.30 25.25
CA MET A 1 50.97 25.07 26.49
C MET A 1 50.17 26.32 26.13
N LEU A 2 48.84 26.22 26.09
CA LEU A 2 47.95 27.33 25.73
C LEU A 2 46.76 27.32 26.70
N ARG A 3 46.54 28.49 27.29
CA ARG A 3 45.67 28.77 28.44
C ARG A 3 44.19 28.85 28.02
N GLN A 4 43.32 28.33 28.88
CA GLN A 4 41.87 28.59 28.88
C GLN A 4 41.57 30.08 29.16
N PRO A 5 40.43 30.59 28.68
CA PRO A 5 39.72 31.67 29.33
C PRO A 5 38.46 31.18 30.06
N SER A 6 38.26 31.81 31.21
CA SER A 6 37.21 31.70 32.20
C SER A 6 35.83 32.16 31.71
N TRP A 7 34.79 31.47 32.19
CA TRP A 7 33.40 31.91 32.12
C TRP A 7 33.11 32.84 33.30
N GLU A 8 32.82 34.11 33.03
CA GLU A 8 32.23 35.03 34.00
C GLU A 8 30.72 35.18 33.73
N SER A 9 29.96 34.97 34.79
CA SER A 9 28.52 35.19 34.89
C SER A 9 28.23 36.68 35.03
N GLY A 10 27.44 37.22 34.09
CA GLY A 10 26.97 38.60 34.12
C GLY A 10 25.45 38.65 33.98
N SER A 11 24.76 38.80 35.11
CA SER A 11 23.35 39.15 35.15
C SER A 11 23.17 40.61 34.74
N ARG A 12 22.36 40.87 33.71
CA ARG A 12 21.76 42.19 33.48
C ARG A 12 20.29 42.04 33.16
N ARG A 13 19.49 42.55 34.08
CA ARG A 13 18.09 42.96 33.85
C ARG A 13 18.10 44.06 32.80
N SER A 14 17.24 43.91 31.80
CA SER A 14 16.82 45.00 30.92
C SER A 14 15.30 45.04 30.94
N ASP A 15 14.79 46.10 31.56
CA ASP A 15 13.40 46.54 31.50
C ASP A 15 13.02 46.78 30.03
N LEU A 16 11.92 46.16 29.60
CA LEU A 16 11.28 46.44 28.32
C LEU A 16 9.85 46.97 28.56
N PRO A 17 9.39 47.94 27.76
CA PRO A 17 8.11 48.59 27.94
C PRO A 17 6.95 47.65 27.63
N ALA A 18 5.88 47.75 28.42
CA ALA A 18 4.61 47.08 28.18
C ALA A 18 4.00 47.57 26.85
N ILE A 19 4.10 46.74 25.81
CA ILE A 19 3.30 46.87 24.59
C ILE A 19 1.99 46.13 24.84
N VAL A 20 0.92 46.90 25.04
CA VAL A 20 -0.45 46.41 25.00
C VAL A 20 -0.77 46.13 23.53
N VAL A 21 -0.61 44.88 23.09
CA VAL A 21 -1.16 44.41 21.83
C VAL A 21 -2.64 44.08 22.08
N LEU A 22 -3.49 44.98 21.63
CA LEU A 22 -4.92 44.76 21.53
C LEU A 22 -5.14 43.72 20.41
N CYS A 23 -5.16 42.43 20.75
CA CYS A 23 -5.60 41.38 19.84
C CYS A 23 -7.09 41.57 19.58
N ALA A 24 -7.43 42.29 18.51
CA ALA A 24 -8.74 42.20 17.91
C ALA A 24 -8.90 40.78 17.36
N ALA A 25 -9.62 39.94 18.10
CA ALA A 25 -10.10 38.66 17.61
C ALA A 25 -11.15 38.92 16.52
N THR A 26 -10.69 39.10 15.28
CA THR A 26 -11.54 38.81 14.13
C THR A 26 -11.73 37.30 14.09
N ALA A 27 -12.83 36.85 14.68
CA ALA A 27 -13.40 35.55 14.40
C ALA A 27 -13.74 35.51 12.90
N LEU A 28 -12.77 35.12 12.08
CA LEU A 28 -13.04 34.48 10.80
C LEU A 28 -13.76 33.19 11.16
N ALA A 29 -15.08 33.23 11.07
CA ALA A 29 -15.88 32.03 10.96
C ALA A 29 -15.36 31.30 9.71
N ALA A 30 -14.44 30.36 9.91
CA ALA A 30 -14.23 29.29 8.96
C ALA A 30 -15.59 28.59 8.88
N VAL A 31 -16.34 28.88 7.83
CA VAL A 31 -17.46 28.04 7.44
C VAL A 31 -16.82 26.68 7.22
N PRO A 32 -17.14 25.63 8.00
CA PRO A 32 -16.79 24.29 7.58
C PRO A 32 -17.55 24.11 6.27
N GLY A 33 -16.83 24.25 5.17
CA GLY A 33 -17.31 23.81 3.88
C GLY A 33 -17.49 22.33 4.04
N THR A 34 -18.71 21.91 4.36
CA THR A 34 -19.22 20.63 3.91
C THR A 34 -19.00 20.67 2.40
N LEU A 35 -17.87 20.14 1.95
CA LEU A 35 -17.67 19.62 0.61
C LEU A 35 -18.76 18.56 0.47
N GLY A 36 -19.97 19.01 0.16
CA GLY A 36 -21.02 18.16 -0.30
C GLY A 36 -20.47 17.57 -1.57
N ALA A 37 -19.99 16.33 -1.49
CA ALA A 37 -19.81 15.50 -2.65
C ALA A 37 -21.14 15.58 -3.40
N GLN A 38 -21.15 16.39 -4.45
CA GLN A 38 -22.33 16.57 -5.27
C GLN A 38 -22.54 15.17 -5.88
N GLU A 39 -23.61 14.48 -5.46
CA GLU A 39 -24.23 13.37 -6.22
C GLU A 39 -24.77 13.92 -7.55
N SER A 40 -23.93 14.65 -8.29
CA SER A 40 -24.21 15.03 -9.65
C SER A 40 -24.06 13.77 -10.47
N GLY A 41 -25.01 13.48 -11.35
CA GLY A 41 -24.88 12.43 -12.36
C GLY A 41 -23.70 12.62 -13.33
N ASN A 42 -22.81 13.58 -13.04
CA ASN A 42 -21.63 13.96 -13.78
C ASN A 42 -20.33 13.52 -13.10
N GLY A 43 -20.34 12.81 -11.96
CA GLY A 43 -19.12 12.26 -11.34
C GLY A 43 -18.44 11.16 -12.18
N PRO A 44 -17.28 10.64 -11.74
CA PRO A 44 -16.64 9.51 -12.40
C PRO A 44 -17.57 8.30 -12.34
N ARG A 45 -17.45 7.36 -13.28
CA ARG A 45 -18.30 6.16 -13.30
C ARG A 45 -17.52 4.87 -13.44
N LEU A 46 -17.85 3.90 -12.60
CA LEU A 46 -17.53 2.48 -12.82
C LEU A 46 -18.71 1.81 -13.53
N GLU A 47 -18.54 1.47 -14.80
CA GLU A 47 -19.56 0.86 -15.64
C GLU A 47 -19.24 -0.61 -15.93
N ARG A 48 -20.26 -1.43 -16.21
CA ARG A 48 -20.13 -2.82 -16.68
C ARG A 48 -19.24 -3.70 -15.80
N LEU A 49 -19.41 -3.65 -14.48
CA LEU A 49 -18.70 -4.52 -13.55
C LEU A 49 -19.12 -5.99 -13.77
N GLU A 50 -18.31 -6.73 -14.52
CA GLU A 50 -18.53 -8.12 -14.90
C GLU A 50 -17.54 -9.01 -14.17
N ARG A 51 -18.04 -10.07 -13.52
CA ARG A 51 -17.19 -11.01 -12.79
C ARG A 51 -16.43 -11.89 -13.75
N LEU A 52 -15.14 -12.06 -13.49
CA LEU A 52 -14.26 -13.00 -14.17
C LEU A 52 -14.09 -14.27 -13.33
N ASP A 53 -14.25 -15.43 -13.96
CA ASP A 53 -14.07 -16.71 -13.30
C ASP A 53 -12.60 -17.15 -13.42
N LEU A 54 -11.81 -16.77 -12.42
CA LEU A 54 -10.41 -17.17 -12.34
C LEU A 54 -10.29 -18.70 -12.15
N PRO A 55 -9.47 -19.38 -12.96
CA PRO A 55 -9.05 -20.76 -12.72
C PRO A 55 -8.45 -20.98 -11.32
N ASP A 56 -8.59 -22.20 -10.79
CA ASP A 56 -8.13 -22.58 -9.44
C ASP A 56 -6.62 -22.34 -9.22
N ASP A 57 -5.82 -22.43 -10.28
CA ASP A 57 -4.38 -22.28 -10.21
C ASP A 57 -3.91 -20.83 -9.99
N ILE A 58 -4.73 -19.87 -10.41
CA ILE A 58 -4.50 -18.43 -10.28
C ILE A 58 -5.53 -17.74 -9.37
N ALA A 59 -6.48 -18.49 -8.81
CA ALA A 59 -7.51 -17.98 -7.90
C ALA A 59 -6.92 -17.30 -6.65
N ARG A 60 -5.66 -17.58 -6.30
CA ARG A 60 -4.93 -16.94 -5.18
C ARG A 60 -4.06 -15.76 -5.63
N ALA A 61 -4.44 -15.09 -6.71
CA ALA A 61 -3.75 -13.89 -7.15
C ALA A 61 -3.69 -12.82 -6.03
N SER A 62 -2.51 -12.25 -5.83
CA SER A 62 -2.24 -11.12 -4.95
C SER A 62 -2.15 -9.79 -5.69
N ASP A 63 -1.89 -9.81 -7.00
CA ASP A 63 -1.86 -8.62 -7.84
C ASP A 63 -2.32 -8.95 -9.28
N VAL A 64 -2.73 -7.92 -10.03
CA VAL A 64 -3.20 -8.04 -11.42
C VAL A 64 -2.74 -6.84 -12.24
N ARG A 65 -2.21 -7.09 -13.44
CA ARG A 65 -1.90 -6.08 -14.45
C ARG A 65 -2.36 -6.52 -15.83
N TRP A 66 -2.63 -5.57 -16.70
CA TRP A 66 -2.78 -5.83 -18.13
C TRP A 66 -1.42 -6.19 -18.74
N LEU A 67 -1.40 -7.26 -19.53
CA LEU A 67 -0.27 -7.59 -20.37
C LEU A 67 -0.55 -7.12 -21.80
N GLU A 68 -1.65 -7.60 -22.37
CA GLU A 68 -2.13 -7.27 -23.70
C GLU A 68 -3.63 -6.96 -23.70
N ASP A 69 -4.21 -6.74 -24.88
CA ASP A 69 -5.66 -6.69 -24.99
C ASP A 69 -6.21 -8.10 -24.68
N ASP A 70 -7.01 -8.22 -23.62
CA ASP A 70 -7.64 -9.47 -23.14
C ASP A 70 -6.72 -10.48 -22.43
N GLU A 71 -5.44 -10.16 -22.20
CA GLU A 71 -4.51 -10.97 -21.41
C GLU A 71 -4.06 -10.21 -20.15
N PHE A 72 -4.18 -10.88 -19.00
CA PHE A 72 -3.71 -10.38 -17.71
C PHE A 72 -2.42 -11.07 -17.30
N LEU A 73 -1.64 -10.36 -16.50
CA LEU A 73 -0.59 -10.92 -15.69
C LEU A 73 -1.01 -10.88 -14.22
N LEU A 74 -0.90 -12.00 -13.54
CA LEU A 74 -1.35 -12.23 -12.18
C LEU A 74 -0.17 -12.68 -11.33
N GLY A 75 0.12 -11.94 -10.27
CA GLY A 75 1.04 -12.38 -9.23
C GLY A 75 0.34 -13.36 -8.31
N VAL A 76 0.80 -14.60 -8.20
CA VAL A 76 0.14 -15.65 -7.40
C VAL A 76 1.02 -16.05 -6.23
N ILE A 77 0.48 -15.92 -5.02
CA ILE A 77 1.18 -16.24 -3.77
C ILE A 77 1.71 -17.69 -3.81
N GLY A 78 3.02 -17.83 -3.61
CA GLY A 78 3.73 -19.10 -3.54
C GLY A 78 4.01 -19.79 -4.86
N ARG A 79 3.48 -19.28 -5.99
CA ARG A 79 3.53 -20.00 -7.27
C ARG A 79 4.33 -19.29 -8.36
N GLY A 80 4.18 -17.98 -8.50
CA GLY A 80 4.83 -17.23 -9.58
C GLY A 80 3.94 -16.18 -10.22
N LEU A 81 4.42 -15.67 -11.34
CA LEU A 81 3.67 -14.82 -12.25
C LEU A 81 3.02 -15.68 -13.33
N TYR A 82 1.72 -15.53 -13.49
CA TYR A 82 0.92 -16.24 -14.48
C TYR A 82 0.36 -15.24 -15.47
N SER A 83 0.39 -15.56 -16.77
CA SER A 83 -0.50 -14.89 -17.70
C SER A 83 -1.78 -15.69 -17.89
N TRP A 84 -2.89 -15.00 -18.14
CA TRP A 84 -4.19 -15.62 -18.32
C TRP A 84 -5.07 -14.74 -19.21
N SER A 85 -5.68 -15.35 -20.23
CA SER A 85 -6.66 -14.67 -21.07
C SER A 85 -8.08 -14.95 -20.56
N ILE A 86 -8.97 -13.97 -20.73
CA ILE A 86 -10.37 -14.11 -20.29
C ILE A 86 -11.02 -15.34 -20.94
N GLY A 87 -11.50 -16.26 -20.10
CA GLY A 87 -12.19 -17.47 -20.53
C GLY A 87 -11.30 -18.71 -20.69
N ASP A 88 -9.98 -18.57 -20.54
CA ASP A 88 -9.08 -19.73 -20.52
C ASP A 88 -9.26 -20.57 -19.26
N GLU A 89 -9.15 -21.90 -19.39
CA GLU A 89 -9.36 -22.85 -18.29
C GLU A 89 -8.21 -22.89 -17.26
N ALA A 90 -7.04 -22.33 -17.59
CA ALA A 90 -5.85 -22.33 -16.75
C ALA A 90 -4.94 -21.13 -17.05
N GLY A 91 -4.15 -20.70 -16.06
CA GLY A 91 -3.10 -19.72 -16.28
C GLY A 91 -1.83 -20.35 -16.85
N GLN A 92 -1.08 -19.59 -17.66
CA GLN A 92 0.26 -19.97 -18.10
C GLN A 92 1.31 -19.39 -17.16
N LEU A 93 2.07 -20.24 -16.47
CA LEU A 93 3.21 -19.79 -15.67
C LEU A 93 4.26 -19.12 -16.58
N ARG A 94 4.57 -17.85 -16.31
CA ARG A 94 5.58 -17.06 -17.02
C ARG A 94 6.89 -17.01 -16.24
N VAL A 95 6.82 -16.75 -14.94
CA VAL A 95 7.98 -16.58 -14.08
C VAL A 95 7.75 -17.28 -12.75
N ALA A 96 8.72 -18.09 -12.34
CA ALA A 96 8.82 -18.63 -10.99
C ALA A 96 10.29 -18.61 -10.56
N LEU A 97 10.54 -18.02 -9.39
CA LEU A 97 11.86 -18.06 -8.77
C LEU A 97 12.07 -19.41 -8.07
N GLU A 98 13.30 -19.91 -8.09
CA GLU A 98 13.67 -21.18 -7.44
C GLU A 98 13.25 -21.16 -5.97
N GLU A 99 12.57 -22.20 -5.49
CA GLU A 99 12.19 -22.27 -4.08
C GLU A 99 13.44 -22.21 -3.18
N PRO A 100 13.45 -21.36 -2.13
CA PRO A 100 14.57 -21.34 -1.21
C PRO A 100 14.71 -22.73 -0.58
N LYS A 101 15.94 -23.25 -0.59
CA LYS A 101 16.24 -24.54 0.04
C LYS A 101 15.80 -24.48 1.49
N ALA A 102 15.06 -25.49 1.92
CA ALA A 102 14.67 -25.60 3.32
C ALA A 102 15.93 -25.59 4.19
N GLU A 103 16.02 -24.63 5.09
CA GLU A 103 17.13 -24.57 6.03
C GLU A 103 16.95 -25.69 7.05
N THR A 104 18.01 -26.41 7.35
CA THR A 104 17.97 -27.47 8.35
C THR A 104 18.92 -27.12 9.47
N PHE A 105 18.39 -26.91 10.67
CA PHE A 105 19.19 -26.61 11.86
C PHE A 105 18.97 -27.65 12.95
N GLN A 106 19.98 -27.83 13.81
CA GLN A 106 19.88 -28.72 14.97
C GLN A 106 19.53 -27.89 16.21
N ILE A 107 18.42 -28.22 16.87
CA ILE A 107 18.08 -27.71 18.21
C ILE A 107 18.17 -28.88 19.19
N GLY A 108 19.29 -28.95 19.91
CA GLY A 108 19.60 -30.09 20.78
C GLY A 108 19.83 -31.36 19.96
N ASP A 109 19.04 -32.39 20.22
CA ASP A 109 19.04 -33.70 19.54
C ASP A 109 18.05 -33.77 18.37
N ARG A 110 17.43 -32.65 17.99
CA ARG A 110 16.41 -32.60 16.95
C ARG A 110 16.88 -31.85 15.72
N THR A 111 16.68 -32.48 14.57
CA THR A 111 16.76 -31.85 13.27
C THR A 111 15.47 -31.09 13.01
N VAL A 112 15.57 -29.77 12.90
CA VAL A 112 14.48 -28.88 12.60
C VAL A 112 14.65 -28.42 11.16
N VAL A 113 13.76 -28.88 10.29
CA VAL A 113 13.65 -28.34 8.93
C VAL A 113 12.80 -27.08 9.03
N ASP A 114 13.40 -25.95 8.75
CA ASP A 114 12.75 -24.70 8.43
C ASP A 114 12.56 -24.66 6.91
N SER A 115 11.52 -25.34 6.45
CA SER A 115 10.94 -24.93 5.18
C SER A 115 10.42 -23.53 5.46
N ASN A 116 11.17 -22.51 5.07
CA ASN A 116 10.76 -21.12 5.18
C ASN A 116 9.59 -20.93 4.20
N ARG A 117 8.43 -21.52 4.52
CA ARG A 117 7.20 -21.55 3.71
C ARG A 117 6.50 -20.20 3.78
N TYR A 118 7.24 -19.12 3.94
CA TYR A 118 6.71 -17.86 3.49
C TYR A 118 6.58 -18.03 1.98
N GLU A 119 5.37 -18.39 1.56
CA GLU A 119 4.99 -18.45 0.16
C GLU A 119 5.52 -17.17 -0.47
N ARG A 120 6.40 -17.29 -1.47
CA ARG A 120 6.93 -16.15 -2.21
C ARG A 120 5.73 -15.34 -2.67
N ASP A 121 5.52 -14.17 -2.08
CA ASP A 121 4.41 -13.31 -2.48
C ASP A 121 4.86 -12.51 -3.68
N TYR A 122 4.21 -12.77 -4.82
CA TYR A 122 4.38 -12.02 -6.06
C TYR A 122 3.37 -10.85 -6.14
N GLY A 123 2.88 -10.37 -4.99
CA GLY A 123 1.79 -9.43 -4.84
C GLY A 123 2.12 -7.97 -5.10
N GLN A 124 3.28 -7.70 -5.69
CA GLN A 124 3.61 -6.41 -6.28
C GLN A 124 4.21 -6.66 -7.65
N LEU A 125 3.47 -6.23 -8.66
CA LEU A 125 3.75 -6.46 -10.06
C LEU A 125 3.64 -5.14 -10.82
N ALA A 126 4.54 -4.94 -11.78
CA ALA A 126 4.49 -3.84 -12.72
C ALA A 126 4.89 -4.29 -14.12
N VAL A 127 4.15 -3.86 -15.14
CA VAL A 127 4.28 -4.35 -16.51
C VAL A 127 4.54 -3.20 -17.47
N SER A 128 5.39 -3.46 -18.45
CA SER A 128 5.62 -2.58 -19.61
C SER A 128 5.97 -3.43 -20.83
N PRO A 129 5.96 -2.87 -22.05
CA PRO A 129 6.44 -3.57 -23.23
C PRO A 129 7.90 -4.06 -23.12
N ASP A 130 8.73 -3.41 -22.30
CA ASP A 130 10.15 -3.73 -22.15
C ASP A 130 10.41 -4.82 -21.08
N GLY A 131 9.38 -5.29 -20.37
CA GLY A 131 9.52 -6.32 -19.34
C GLY A 131 8.59 -6.14 -18.15
N MET A 132 8.71 -7.08 -17.20
CA MET A 132 7.87 -7.19 -16.02
C MET A 132 8.74 -7.05 -14.77
N ALA A 133 8.48 -6.04 -13.95
CA ALA A 133 9.09 -5.90 -12.64
C ALA A 133 8.19 -6.51 -11.57
N PHE A 134 8.77 -7.25 -10.64
CA PHE A 134 8.02 -7.89 -9.56
C PHE A 134 8.88 -8.04 -8.33
N THR A 135 8.24 -8.25 -7.18
CA THR A 135 8.93 -8.59 -5.95
C THR A 135 8.75 -10.05 -5.61
N ASP A 136 9.74 -10.61 -4.92
CA ASP A 136 9.43 -11.63 -3.91
C ASP A 136 9.59 -10.98 -2.54
N LEU A 137 8.86 -11.46 -1.53
CA LEU A 137 8.80 -10.87 -0.19
C LEU A 137 10.18 -10.70 0.52
N PHE A 138 11.26 -11.30 -0.03
CA PHE A 138 12.57 -11.41 0.64
C PHE A 138 13.73 -10.78 -0.12
N SER A 139 13.67 -10.71 -1.45
CA SER A 139 14.87 -10.55 -2.30
C SER A 139 14.87 -9.29 -3.15
N GLY A 140 13.96 -8.35 -2.86
CA GLY A 140 13.87 -7.08 -3.55
C GLY A 140 13.10 -7.17 -4.87
N ILE A 141 13.42 -6.24 -5.76
CA ILE A 141 12.77 -6.08 -7.05
C ILE A 141 13.58 -6.86 -8.11
N HIS A 142 12.87 -7.69 -8.85
CA HIS A 142 13.38 -8.44 -9.99
C HIS A 142 12.79 -7.88 -11.28
N LEU A 143 13.54 -7.99 -12.37
CA LEU A 143 13.11 -7.67 -13.72
C LEU A 143 13.14 -8.94 -14.56
N ALA A 144 11.96 -9.38 -15.03
CA ALA A 144 11.84 -10.44 -16.02
C ALA A 144 11.73 -9.85 -17.43
N THR A 145 12.62 -10.31 -18.31
CA THR A 145 12.66 -10.01 -19.75
C THR A 145 12.68 -11.31 -20.55
N GLU A 146 12.75 -11.22 -21.89
CA GLU A 146 12.96 -12.39 -22.74
C GLU A 146 14.30 -13.09 -22.47
N ASP A 147 15.31 -12.35 -22.00
CA ASP A 147 16.67 -12.85 -21.75
C ASP A 147 16.81 -13.56 -20.39
N GLY A 148 15.85 -13.37 -19.48
CA GLY A 148 15.86 -14.01 -18.17
C GLY A 148 15.31 -13.12 -17.05
N VAL A 149 15.70 -13.44 -15.82
CA VAL A 149 15.32 -12.69 -14.62
C VAL A 149 16.57 -12.14 -13.96
N ASP A 150 16.63 -10.83 -13.82
CA ASP A 150 17.72 -10.10 -13.15
C ASP A 150 17.22 -9.41 -11.88
N SER A 151 18.13 -9.23 -10.91
CA SER A 151 17.84 -8.40 -9.73
C SER A 151 18.05 -6.93 -10.07
N LEU A 152 17.01 -6.12 -9.88
CA LEU A 152 17.02 -4.69 -10.20
C LEU A 152 17.46 -3.85 -9.00
N ALA A 153 16.92 -4.15 -7.81
CA ALA A 153 17.27 -3.43 -6.58
C ALA A 153 16.88 -4.21 -5.31
N ASP A 154 17.73 -4.15 -4.27
CA ASP A 154 17.44 -4.77 -2.97
C ASP A 154 16.61 -3.83 -2.08
N LEU A 155 15.29 -3.82 -2.29
CA LEU A 155 14.33 -3.13 -1.44
C LEU A 155 13.62 -4.11 -0.51
N LYS A 156 13.35 -3.67 0.71
CA LYS A 156 12.54 -4.36 1.73
C LYS A 156 11.28 -3.56 1.99
N HIS A 157 10.29 -4.19 2.64
CA HIS A 157 8.99 -3.55 2.95
C HIS A 157 8.38 -2.85 1.73
N LEU A 158 8.41 -3.55 0.59
CA LEU A 158 7.90 -3.02 -0.66
C LEU A 158 6.38 -2.89 -0.57
N GLY A 159 5.90 -1.67 -0.75
CA GLY A 159 4.48 -1.35 -0.66
C GLY A 159 3.75 -1.46 -2.00
N ASP A 160 4.42 -1.05 -3.10
CA ASP A 160 3.84 -1.07 -4.46
C ASP A 160 4.93 -0.87 -5.53
N LEU A 161 4.61 -1.28 -6.77
CA LEU A 161 5.44 -1.14 -7.97
C LEU A 161 4.64 -0.59 -9.14
N ASP A 162 5.28 0.21 -9.98
CA ASP A 162 4.78 0.52 -11.32
C ASP A 162 5.94 0.67 -12.32
N ARG A 163 5.66 0.50 -13.61
CA ARG A 163 6.67 0.44 -14.66
C ARG A 163 6.22 1.16 -15.92
N ARG A 164 7.13 1.95 -16.51
CA ARG A 164 6.92 2.63 -17.80
C ARG A 164 8.18 2.60 -18.64
N GLY A 165 8.15 1.78 -19.68
CA GLY A 165 9.34 1.45 -20.48
C GLY A 165 10.44 0.89 -19.58
N ALA A 166 11.68 1.36 -19.77
CA ALA A 166 12.85 0.96 -18.98
C ALA A 166 12.97 1.58 -17.56
N LEU A 167 11.87 2.13 -17.02
CA LEU A 167 11.82 2.72 -15.68
C LEU A 167 10.85 1.95 -14.78
N THR A 168 11.36 1.51 -13.62
CA THR A 168 10.55 0.96 -12.53
C THR A 168 10.50 1.97 -11.39
N ALA A 169 9.29 2.29 -10.94
CA ALA A 169 9.03 3.09 -9.75
C ALA A 169 8.61 2.16 -8.60
N ALA A 170 9.07 2.46 -7.39
CA ALA A 170 8.82 1.63 -6.22
C ALA A 170 8.59 2.47 -4.95
N VAL A 171 7.70 2.01 -4.07
CA VAL A 171 7.67 2.44 -2.66
C VAL A 171 8.20 1.31 -1.80
N GLY A 172 9.24 1.58 -1.00
CA GLY A 172 9.92 0.59 -0.18
C GLY A 172 11.17 1.17 0.50
N LEU A 173 11.80 0.37 1.34
CA LEU A 173 12.99 0.76 2.11
C LEU A 173 14.23 0.03 1.60
N VAL A 174 15.35 0.74 1.46
CA VAL A 174 16.66 0.11 1.24
C VAL A 174 17.33 -0.09 2.60
N ARG A 175 17.91 -1.27 2.86
CA ARG A 175 18.69 -1.51 4.08
C ARG A 175 20.14 -1.08 3.86
N LYS A 176 20.74 -0.38 4.82
CA LYS A 176 22.16 -0.02 4.84
C LYS A 176 22.98 -1.09 5.57
N ASP A 177 24.31 -1.01 5.43
CA ASP A 177 25.27 -1.93 6.04
C ASP A 177 25.22 -1.96 7.59
N ASP A 178 24.71 -0.90 8.22
CA ASP A 178 24.57 -0.76 9.68
C ASP A 178 23.20 -1.20 10.21
N ASP A 179 22.44 -1.94 9.40
CA ASP A 179 21.04 -2.34 9.65
C ASP A 179 20.04 -1.18 9.74
N ALA A 180 20.46 0.07 9.49
CA ALA A 180 19.55 1.20 9.42
C ALA A 180 18.86 1.27 8.04
N TRP A 181 17.69 1.91 8.00
CA TRP A 181 17.01 2.17 6.73
C TRP A 181 17.67 3.30 5.94
N GLY A 182 17.49 3.22 4.63
CA GLY A 182 17.79 4.26 3.66
C GLY A 182 17.04 5.55 3.96
N PRO A 183 17.52 6.69 3.46
CA PRO A 183 16.89 7.98 3.73
C PRO A 183 15.63 8.23 2.90
N TYR A 184 15.20 7.29 2.04
CA TYR A 184 14.06 7.44 1.13
C TYR A 184 13.06 6.29 1.26
N ALA A 185 11.79 6.60 1.05
CA ALA A 185 10.65 5.68 1.01
C ALA A 185 10.19 5.37 -0.41
N ALA A 186 10.57 6.17 -1.41
CA ALA A 186 10.20 5.95 -2.81
C ALA A 186 11.40 6.11 -3.74
N TRP A 187 11.39 5.35 -4.82
CA TRP A 187 12.54 5.14 -5.69
C TRP A 187 12.13 5.11 -7.16
N LEU A 188 13.02 5.62 -8.01
CA LEU A 188 12.98 5.44 -9.46
C LEU A 188 14.24 4.69 -9.90
N ILE A 189 14.05 3.60 -10.65
CA ILE A 189 15.10 2.64 -10.98
C ILE A 189 15.13 2.44 -12.49
N GLU A 190 16.31 2.63 -13.09
CA GLU A 190 16.52 2.46 -14.53
C GLU A 190 17.15 1.10 -14.81
N ASP A 191 16.70 0.42 -15.86
CA ASP A 191 17.23 -0.89 -16.24
C ASP A 191 18.73 -0.87 -16.60
N ALA A 192 19.17 0.22 -17.24
CA ALA A 192 20.52 0.35 -17.82
C ALA A 192 21.65 0.56 -16.78
N GLY A 193 21.34 0.45 -15.48
CA GLY A 193 22.28 0.66 -14.39
C GLY A 193 22.40 2.13 -13.97
N GLY A 194 22.82 2.35 -12.72
CA GLY A 194 22.85 3.68 -12.08
C GLY A 194 22.43 3.66 -10.61
N GLY A 195 21.85 2.54 -10.17
CA GLY A 195 21.31 2.37 -8.83
C GLY A 195 19.95 3.07 -8.64
N PRO A 196 19.19 2.73 -7.60
CA PRO A 196 17.94 3.39 -7.28
C PRO A 196 18.14 4.88 -6.97
N ARG A 197 17.39 5.76 -7.63
CA ARG A 197 17.31 7.18 -7.32
C ARG A 197 16.19 7.41 -6.31
N GLY A 198 16.52 7.98 -5.14
CA GLY A 198 15.53 8.32 -4.12
C GLY A 198 14.65 9.51 -4.54
N LEU A 199 13.34 9.41 -4.27
CA LEU A 199 12.34 10.43 -4.57
C LEU A 199 11.81 11.09 -3.30
N LEU A 200 11.18 10.31 -2.42
CA LEU A 200 10.53 10.78 -1.21
C LEU A 200 11.40 10.46 0.01
N PRO A 201 11.98 11.45 0.71
CA PRO A 201 12.74 11.20 1.93
C PRO A 201 11.84 10.66 3.05
N THR A 202 12.39 9.78 3.89
CA THR A 202 11.67 9.31 5.09
C THR A 202 11.64 10.40 6.17
N ARG A 203 10.49 10.60 6.83
CA ARG A 203 10.35 11.56 7.94
C ARG A 203 10.81 10.99 9.27
N ASP A 204 10.61 9.70 9.47
CA ASP A 204 10.88 8.98 10.72
C ASP A 204 12.02 7.96 10.58
N GLY A 205 12.79 8.03 9.49
CA GLY A 205 13.84 7.05 9.20
C GLY A 205 13.30 5.72 8.69
N GLY A 206 12.06 5.64 8.20
CA GLY A 206 11.48 4.44 7.58
C GLY A 206 10.71 3.53 8.53
N HIS A 207 10.63 3.88 9.82
CA HIS A 207 9.98 3.05 10.84
C HIS A 207 8.48 2.87 10.59
N GLY A 208 7.78 3.91 10.17
CA GLY A 208 6.36 3.81 9.84
C GLY A 208 6.11 2.82 8.71
N LEU A 209 6.93 2.86 7.65
CA LEU A 209 6.78 1.95 6.51
C LEU A 209 7.10 0.50 6.89
N GLU A 210 8.10 0.28 7.74
CA GLU A 210 8.40 -1.03 8.32
C GLU A 210 7.22 -1.59 9.14
N LEU A 211 6.64 -0.76 10.03
CA LEU A 211 5.55 -1.17 10.91
C LEU A 211 4.22 -1.33 10.18
N CYS A 212 4.00 -0.57 9.12
CA CYS A 212 2.72 -0.51 8.42
C CYS A 212 2.72 -1.21 7.07
N GLY A 213 3.82 -1.86 6.69
CA GLY A 213 3.94 -2.58 5.43
C GLY A 213 2.84 -3.64 5.24
N ASP A 214 2.47 -4.37 6.30
CA ASP A 214 1.41 -5.39 6.24
C ASP A 214 -0.01 -4.80 6.06
N ALA A 215 -0.18 -3.48 6.18
CA ALA A 215 -1.45 -2.80 5.86
C ALA A 215 -1.55 -2.35 4.40
N GLU A 216 -0.51 -2.53 3.58
CA GLU A 216 -0.55 -2.30 2.12
C GLU A 216 -1.10 -0.91 1.74
N LEU A 217 -0.63 0.14 2.41
CA LEU A 217 -1.16 1.50 2.26
C LEU A 217 -0.44 2.32 1.18
N SER A 218 0.66 1.79 0.66
CA SER A 218 1.50 2.49 -0.30
C SER A 218 0.97 2.30 -1.72
N VAL A 219 1.05 3.36 -2.53
CA VAL A 219 0.73 3.31 -3.95
C VAL A 219 1.75 4.13 -4.75
N ILE A 220 2.17 3.64 -5.91
CA ILE A 220 3.03 4.38 -6.84
C ILE A 220 2.57 4.16 -8.28
N ARG A 221 2.31 5.23 -9.04
CA ARG A 221 1.74 5.13 -10.39
C ARG A 221 2.27 6.19 -11.34
N PHE A 222 2.66 5.80 -12.54
CA PHE A 222 2.94 6.71 -13.63
C PHE A 222 1.64 7.27 -14.22
N ILE A 223 1.21 8.42 -13.72
CA ILE A 223 -0.09 9.01 -14.08
C ILE A 223 -0.12 9.73 -15.43
N ALA A 224 1.03 10.17 -15.94
CA ALA A 224 1.19 10.75 -17.28
C ALA A 224 2.63 10.52 -17.77
N ALA A 225 2.89 10.70 -19.07
CA ALA A 225 4.18 10.35 -19.68
C ALA A 225 5.41 10.90 -18.92
N ASP A 226 5.25 12.04 -18.26
CA ASP A 226 6.26 12.77 -17.50
C ASP A 226 5.89 12.99 -16.02
N ARG A 227 4.93 12.24 -15.47
CA ARG A 227 4.47 12.39 -14.07
C ARG A 227 4.35 11.05 -13.35
N LEU A 228 4.79 11.03 -12.10
CA LEU A 228 4.76 9.90 -11.19
C LEU A 228 4.09 10.31 -9.88
N LEU A 229 3.02 9.62 -9.52
CA LEU A 229 2.31 9.78 -8.25
C LEU A 229 2.86 8.80 -7.23
N VAL A 230 3.08 9.27 -6.00
CA VAL A 230 3.60 8.51 -4.86
C VAL A 230 2.73 8.76 -3.63
N ILE A 231 2.20 7.66 -3.07
CA ILE A 231 1.54 7.59 -1.77
C ILE A 231 2.41 6.66 -0.91
N PRO A 232 3.14 7.19 0.08
CA PRO A 232 4.02 6.34 0.91
C PRO A 232 3.23 5.39 1.82
N GLY A 233 1.96 5.70 2.11
CA GLY A 233 1.08 4.89 2.95
C GLY A 233 1.29 5.15 4.45
N ALA A 234 2.50 4.89 4.95
CA ALA A 234 2.82 5.13 6.35
C ALA A 234 3.04 6.61 6.70
N GLU A 235 3.39 7.43 5.70
CA GLU A 235 3.59 8.87 5.87
C GLU A 235 2.43 9.68 5.28
N ALA A 236 2.23 10.87 5.83
CA ALA A 236 1.18 11.79 5.40
C ALA A 236 1.47 12.44 4.03
N GLY A 237 0.51 12.34 3.11
CA GLY A 237 0.44 13.09 1.84
C GLY A 237 0.41 12.25 0.56
N VAL A 238 0.09 12.93 -0.55
CA VAL A 238 0.18 12.43 -1.92
C VAL A 238 1.13 13.32 -2.70
N PHE A 239 2.15 12.74 -3.32
CA PHE A 239 3.24 13.48 -3.96
C PHE A 239 3.27 13.19 -5.45
N VAL A 240 3.51 14.21 -6.26
CA VAL A 240 3.69 14.06 -7.70
C VAL A 240 5.07 14.56 -8.10
N TYR A 241 5.83 13.69 -8.75
CA TYR A 241 7.18 13.95 -9.26
C TYR A 241 7.19 13.94 -10.79
N ASP A 242 8.18 14.59 -11.38
CA ASP A 242 8.54 14.36 -12.79
C ASP A 242 9.47 13.14 -12.95
N ARG A 243 9.87 12.82 -14.18
CA ARG A 243 10.78 11.69 -14.47
C ARG A 243 12.21 11.95 -14.01
N GLU A 244 12.57 13.22 -13.87
CA GLU A 244 13.85 13.68 -13.32
C GLU A 244 13.88 13.54 -11.79
N GLY A 245 12.73 13.25 -11.17
CA GLY A 245 12.58 13.05 -9.74
C GLY A 245 12.42 14.36 -8.96
N ALA A 246 12.11 15.46 -9.63
CA ALA A 246 11.77 16.71 -8.96
C ALA A 246 10.30 16.71 -8.53
N LEU A 247 10.06 17.13 -7.30
CA LEU A 247 8.71 17.25 -6.74
C LEU A 247 7.96 18.40 -7.43
N GLN A 248 6.84 18.07 -8.05
CA GLN A 248 5.94 19.01 -8.72
C GLN A 248 4.78 19.42 -7.79
N HIS A 249 4.19 18.45 -7.08
CA HIS A 249 3.06 18.70 -6.18
C HIS A 249 3.18 17.91 -4.88
N SER A 250 2.71 18.52 -3.80
CA SER A 250 2.44 17.89 -2.50
C SER A 250 0.99 18.21 -2.15
N LEU A 251 0.19 17.17 -1.98
CA LEU A 251 -1.25 17.24 -1.77
C LEU A 251 -1.60 16.52 -0.47
N ASP A 252 -2.63 16.98 0.22
CA ASP A 252 -3.15 16.32 1.41
C ASP A 252 -4.09 15.18 1.00
N ALA A 253 -4.06 14.04 1.70
CA ALA A 253 -4.92 12.90 1.39
C ALA A 253 -6.42 13.23 1.48
N GLU A 254 -6.77 14.24 2.29
CA GLU A 254 -8.13 14.79 2.40
C GLU A 254 -8.67 15.30 1.05
N THR A 255 -7.78 15.75 0.14
CA THR A 255 -8.14 16.12 -1.24
C THR A 255 -8.85 14.96 -1.96
N PHE A 256 -8.52 13.72 -1.57
CA PHE A 256 -9.04 12.48 -2.12
C PHE A 256 -10.01 11.78 -1.15
N PHE A 257 -10.60 12.51 -0.20
CA PHE A 257 -11.56 11.97 0.77
C PHE A 257 -11.00 10.80 1.61
N ALA A 258 -9.69 10.80 1.84
CA ALA A 258 -8.98 9.78 2.59
C ALA A 258 -8.20 10.37 3.77
N GLU A 259 -7.94 9.53 4.76
CA GLU A 259 -7.03 9.77 5.86
C GLU A 259 -5.60 9.42 5.44
N ASP A 260 -4.62 9.92 6.20
CA ASP A 260 -3.22 9.72 5.92
C ASP A 260 -2.44 9.08 7.07
N GLY A 261 -1.30 8.50 6.69
CA GLY A 261 -0.36 7.91 7.62
C GLY A 261 -0.82 6.59 8.25
N CYS A 262 0.04 6.09 9.12
CA CYS A 262 -0.24 4.89 9.89
C CYS A 262 0.30 5.01 11.31
N ASP A 263 -0.61 4.94 12.28
CA ASP A 263 -0.35 5.11 13.71
C ASP A 263 -0.49 3.77 14.44
N VAL A 264 0.54 2.93 14.35
CA VAL A 264 0.54 1.60 14.95
C VAL A 264 1.66 1.45 15.97
N GLU A 265 1.27 1.13 17.21
CA GLU A 265 2.21 0.70 18.24
C GLU A 265 2.59 -0.79 18.02
N VAL A 266 3.87 -1.10 18.21
CA VAL A 266 4.33 -2.50 18.21
C VAL A 266 3.69 -3.29 19.34
N ASN A 267 3.38 -4.56 19.09
CA ASN A 267 2.95 -5.45 20.16
C ASN A 267 4.11 -5.79 21.11
N GLN A 268 3.82 -6.49 22.22
CA GLN A 268 4.82 -6.90 23.23
C GLN A 268 5.98 -7.76 22.69
N TRP A 269 5.89 -8.25 21.45
CA TRP A 269 6.91 -9.05 20.77
C TRP A 269 7.68 -8.24 19.72
N GLY A 270 7.48 -6.93 19.65
CA GLY A 270 8.11 -6.04 18.66
C GLY A 270 7.60 -6.25 17.24
N ARG A 271 6.44 -6.89 17.05
CA ARG A 271 5.84 -7.11 15.73
C ARG A 271 4.68 -6.15 15.51
N SER A 272 4.47 -5.77 14.25
CA SER A 272 3.28 -5.03 13.87
C SER A 272 2.02 -5.89 14.10
N PRO A 273 1.00 -5.38 14.81
CA PRO A 273 -0.29 -6.04 14.88
C PRO A 273 -0.94 -6.18 13.50
N LEU A 274 -0.57 -5.37 12.50
CA LEU A 274 -1.15 -5.39 11.15
C LEU A 274 -0.80 -6.67 10.36
N SER A 275 0.16 -7.47 10.83
CA SER A 275 0.44 -8.80 10.27
C SER A 275 -0.70 -9.82 10.52
N ASP A 276 -1.59 -9.54 11.48
CA ASP A 276 -2.81 -10.32 11.77
C ASP A 276 -4.02 -9.72 11.04
N ALA A 277 -4.81 -10.54 10.33
CA ALA A 277 -5.90 -10.03 9.52
C ALA A 277 -7.04 -9.40 10.33
N TYR A 278 -7.30 -9.86 11.56
CA TYR A 278 -8.33 -9.26 12.40
C TYR A 278 -7.87 -7.93 12.96
N ALA A 279 -6.65 -7.86 13.50
CA ALA A 279 -6.10 -6.60 13.96
C ALA A 279 -5.97 -5.57 12.84
N ARG A 280 -5.58 -6.02 11.63
CA ARG A 280 -5.60 -5.18 10.43
C ARG A 280 -7.00 -4.74 10.03
N ALA A 281 -7.99 -5.64 10.04
CA ALA A 281 -9.38 -5.30 9.74
C ALA A 281 -9.96 -4.30 10.76
N ASP A 282 -9.68 -4.48 12.06
CA ASP A 282 -10.09 -3.58 13.13
C ASP A 282 -9.43 -2.20 12.98
N TRP A 283 -8.15 -2.16 12.57
CA TRP A 283 -7.45 -0.91 12.30
C TRP A 283 -7.97 -0.23 11.03
N LEU A 284 -8.22 -0.97 9.95
CA LEU A 284 -8.75 -0.45 8.70
C LEU A 284 -10.25 -0.07 8.78
N GLY A 285 -11.00 -0.62 9.73
CA GLY A 285 -12.44 -0.45 9.85
C GLY A 285 -12.90 1.00 10.02
N PRO A 286 -12.39 1.76 11.01
CA PRO A 286 -12.82 3.14 11.23
C PRO A 286 -12.23 4.15 10.26
N ARG A 287 -11.38 3.73 9.31
CA ARG A 287 -10.55 4.62 8.48
C ARG A 287 -11.01 4.66 7.03
N ARG A 288 -10.83 5.81 6.38
CA ARG A 288 -10.93 5.99 4.92
C ARG A 288 -9.53 5.99 4.32
N ILE A 289 -9.19 5.01 3.48
CA ILE A 289 -7.82 4.79 3.02
C ILE A 289 -7.80 4.70 1.50
N ILE A 290 -6.79 5.31 0.86
CA ILE A 290 -6.51 5.06 -0.57
C ILE A 290 -5.93 3.64 -0.67
N ASP A 291 -6.71 2.73 -1.24
CA ASP A 291 -6.33 1.32 -1.39
C ASP A 291 -5.56 1.10 -2.70
N GLU A 292 -5.98 1.80 -3.77
CA GLU A 292 -5.42 1.64 -5.09
C GLU A 292 -5.56 2.93 -5.92
N VAL A 293 -4.63 3.13 -6.86
CA VAL A 293 -4.69 4.22 -7.84
C VAL A 293 -4.42 3.64 -9.22
N VAL A 294 -5.20 4.06 -10.22
CA VAL A 294 -4.99 3.71 -11.62
C VAL A 294 -5.06 4.97 -12.48
N ALA A 295 -4.37 4.97 -13.62
CA ALA A 295 -4.37 6.09 -14.56
C ALA A 295 -4.41 5.60 -16.00
N ASP A 296 -5.08 6.34 -16.87
CA ASP A 296 -5.26 5.94 -18.28
C ASP A 296 -4.08 6.38 -19.17
N GLY A 297 -3.17 7.18 -18.63
CA GLY A 297 -2.04 7.78 -19.36
C GLY A 297 -2.43 8.98 -20.22
N GLU A 298 -3.72 9.31 -20.33
CA GLU A 298 -4.25 10.51 -20.98
C GLU A 298 -4.43 11.68 -19.99
N GLY A 299 -4.20 11.42 -18.70
CA GLY A 299 -4.24 12.42 -17.65
C GLY A 299 -5.34 12.19 -16.61
N ASN A 300 -6.23 11.22 -16.82
CA ASN A 300 -7.22 10.86 -15.81
C ASN A 300 -6.59 9.91 -14.78
N VAL A 301 -6.79 10.25 -13.51
CA VAL A 301 -6.30 9.45 -12.37
C VAL A 301 -7.49 9.11 -11.48
N TYR A 302 -7.62 7.82 -11.18
CA TYR A 302 -8.70 7.26 -10.40
C TYR A 302 -8.16 6.64 -9.12
N PHE A 303 -8.72 7.01 -7.98
CA PHE A 303 -8.39 6.48 -6.66
C PHE A 303 -9.56 5.63 -6.17
N PHE A 304 -9.25 4.46 -5.64
CA PHE A 304 -10.19 3.61 -4.93
C PHE A 304 -10.02 3.82 -3.43
N VAL A 305 -10.98 4.51 -2.80
CA VAL A 305 -10.92 4.89 -1.39
C VAL A 305 -11.78 3.94 -0.56
N ARG A 306 -11.12 3.07 0.20
CA ARG A 306 -11.73 2.03 1.03
C ARG A 306 -12.28 2.61 2.34
N TYR A 307 -13.45 2.15 2.75
CA TYR A 307 -14.01 2.42 4.08
C TYR A 307 -14.99 1.32 4.52
N ALA A 308 -15.23 1.17 5.83
CA ALA A 308 -16.28 0.29 6.32
C ALA A 308 -17.67 0.89 6.09
N ALA A 309 -18.52 0.17 5.37
CA ALA A 309 -19.86 0.62 4.99
C ALA A 309 -20.83 0.76 6.19
N ASP A 310 -20.53 0.04 7.28
CA ASP A 310 -21.31 0.09 8.53
C ASP A 310 -20.67 1.03 9.57
N GLY A 311 -19.60 1.75 9.19
CA GLY A 311 -18.96 2.80 9.98
C GLY A 311 -19.77 4.11 9.95
N PRO A 312 -19.70 4.93 11.01
CA PRO A 312 -20.54 6.13 11.12
C PRO A 312 -20.13 7.18 10.09
N ALA A 313 -20.98 7.40 9.08
CA ALA A 313 -20.88 8.51 8.13
C ALA A 313 -20.81 9.91 8.81
N GLU A 314 -21.10 10.00 10.10
CA GLU A 314 -21.13 11.23 10.91
C GLU A 314 -19.83 11.52 11.70
N ALA A 315 -18.80 10.65 11.67
CA ALA A 315 -17.61 10.83 12.52
C ALA A 315 -16.53 11.82 12.01
N LEU A 316 -16.73 12.43 10.84
CA LEU A 316 -15.83 13.48 10.30
C LEU A 316 -15.89 14.81 11.08
N ALA A 317 -16.77 14.96 12.07
CA ALA A 317 -16.91 16.19 12.86
C ALA A 317 -16.29 16.16 14.28
N ALA A 318 -15.68 15.06 14.72
CA ALA A 318 -15.13 14.97 16.08
C ALA A 318 -13.97 13.96 16.20
N SER A 319 -12.79 14.32 15.69
CA SER A 319 -11.55 13.60 15.96
C SER A 319 -11.03 13.96 17.37
N ASP A 320 -11.55 13.28 18.39
CA ASP A 320 -10.97 13.32 19.75
C ASP A 320 -11.26 12.04 20.54
N ARG A 321 -10.99 10.87 19.93
CA ARG A 321 -11.02 9.59 20.64
C ARG A 321 -9.61 9.04 20.82
N LYS A 322 -9.11 9.16 22.05
CA LYS A 322 -8.00 8.36 22.56
C LYS A 322 -8.34 6.87 22.47
N TRP A 323 -7.47 6.11 21.82
CA TRP A 323 -7.42 4.66 21.92
C TRP A 323 -7.33 4.24 23.40
N LEU A 324 -8.26 3.40 23.86
CA LEU A 324 -8.13 2.72 25.15
C LEU A 324 -7.42 1.38 24.91
N PRO A 325 -6.32 1.09 25.63
CA PRO A 325 -5.66 -0.21 25.55
C PRO A 325 -6.50 -1.21 26.36
N GLY A 326 -7.43 -1.88 25.69
CA GLY A 326 -8.35 -2.84 26.28
C GLY A 326 -8.27 -4.18 25.57
N GLY A 327 -7.14 -4.87 25.71
CA GLY A 327 -6.95 -6.21 25.18
C GLY A 327 -7.97 -7.21 25.72
N VAL A 328 -8.51 -8.04 24.83
CA VAL A 328 -9.25 -9.25 25.20
C VAL A 328 -8.24 -10.24 25.80
N PRO A 329 -8.41 -10.69 27.06
CA PRO A 329 -7.48 -11.65 27.64
C PRO A 329 -7.79 -13.05 27.10
N PHE A 330 -6.99 -13.51 26.14
CA PHE A 330 -6.85 -14.95 25.90
C PHE A 330 -6.04 -15.54 27.06
N LEU A 331 -6.74 -16.16 28.00
CA LEU A 331 -6.15 -16.98 29.07
C LEU A 331 -5.53 -18.24 28.44
N VAL A 332 -4.25 -18.16 28.07
CA VAL A 332 -3.40 -19.33 27.83
C VAL A 332 -2.44 -19.44 29.02
N GLY A 333 -2.60 -20.51 29.79
CA GLY A 333 -1.83 -20.77 31.00
C GLY A 333 -0.33 -20.83 30.75
N PHE A 334 0.41 -20.19 31.66
CA PHE A 334 1.87 -20.16 31.71
C PHE A 334 2.46 -21.55 31.96
N GLY A 335 3.40 -21.95 31.10
CA GLY A 335 4.26 -23.12 31.30
C GLY A 335 5.37 -23.25 30.25
N ALA A 336 6.54 -22.69 30.56
CA ALA A 336 7.87 -23.04 30.02
C ALA A 336 8.18 -22.80 28.51
N GLY A 337 8.66 -21.58 28.23
CA GLY A 337 9.82 -21.12 27.42
C GLY A 337 10.49 -21.91 26.26
N VAL A 338 10.21 -23.18 26.01
CA VAL A 338 10.83 -23.95 24.89
C VAL A 338 9.82 -24.85 24.17
N LEU A 339 8.63 -25.09 24.73
CA LEU A 339 7.61 -25.93 24.10
C LEU A 339 6.70 -25.20 23.09
N ASN A 340 6.74 -23.87 23.01
CA ASN A 340 5.73 -23.11 22.25
C ASN A 340 5.96 -23.07 20.73
N GLN A 341 7.18 -23.40 20.25
CA GLN A 341 7.41 -23.60 18.80
C GLN A 341 6.95 -24.98 18.31
N GLN A 342 6.83 -25.98 19.19
CA GLN A 342 6.42 -27.34 18.78
C GLN A 342 4.92 -27.49 18.54
N LEU A 343 4.07 -26.71 19.21
CA LEU A 343 2.61 -26.75 19.02
C LEU A 343 2.11 -26.06 17.74
N ILE A 344 2.99 -25.36 17.02
CA ILE A 344 2.67 -24.71 15.74
C ILE A 344 2.80 -25.69 14.56
N ARG A 345 3.56 -26.77 14.69
CA ARG A 345 3.93 -27.64 13.55
C ARG A 345 2.88 -28.70 13.18
N ASP A 346 2.04 -29.13 14.13
CA ASP A 346 0.99 -30.14 13.90
C ASP A 346 -0.43 -29.60 14.12
N ARG A 347 -0.59 -28.27 14.26
CA ARG A 347 -1.94 -27.70 14.20
C ARG A 347 -2.39 -27.81 12.75
N VAL A 348 -3.36 -28.70 12.52
CA VAL A 348 -4.52 -28.35 11.70
C VAL A 348 -4.94 -26.98 12.25
N VAL A 349 -4.47 -25.91 11.62
CA VAL A 349 -4.98 -24.57 11.88
C VAL A 349 -6.42 -24.69 11.44
N ALA A 350 -7.32 -24.90 12.39
CA ALA A 350 -8.74 -24.80 12.13
C ALA A 350 -8.90 -23.48 11.38
N SER A 351 -9.41 -23.54 10.14
CA SER A 351 -9.53 -22.41 9.24
C SER A 351 -10.17 -21.27 10.03
N VAL A 352 -9.37 -20.29 10.43
CA VAL A 352 -9.90 -19.14 11.14
C VAL A 352 -10.74 -18.41 10.10
N PRO A 353 -12.05 -18.17 10.35
CA PRO A 353 -12.87 -17.50 9.36
C PRO A 353 -12.28 -16.12 9.05
N PRO A 354 -12.46 -15.59 7.84
CA PRO A 354 -12.05 -14.21 7.56
C PRO A 354 -12.84 -13.22 8.43
N PRO A 355 -12.26 -12.06 8.79
CA PRO A 355 -12.99 -11.03 9.52
C PRO A 355 -14.16 -10.52 8.67
N SER A 356 -15.38 -10.73 9.15
CA SER A 356 -16.59 -10.24 8.51
C SER A 356 -16.75 -8.74 8.71
N GLY A 357 -17.24 -8.04 7.69
CA GLY A 357 -17.59 -6.62 7.77
C GLY A 357 -17.72 -6.04 6.38
N ARG A 358 -18.80 -5.28 6.14
CA ARG A 358 -19.04 -4.71 4.82
C ARG A 358 -18.06 -3.56 4.57
N VAL A 359 -17.35 -3.64 3.46
CA VAL A 359 -16.39 -2.63 2.98
C VAL A 359 -16.87 -2.11 1.64
N CYS A 360 -16.76 -0.80 1.45
CA CYS A 360 -17.02 -0.08 0.21
C CYS A 360 -15.72 0.55 -0.30
N TRP A 361 -15.63 0.74 -1.61
CA TRP A 361 -14.65 1.64 -2.23
C TRP A 361 -15.38 2.76 -2.97
N ASP A 362 -15.07 4.00 -2.61
CA ASP A 362 -15.44 5.16 -3.42
C ASP A 362 -14.49 5.29 -4.61
N LEU A 363 -15.01 5.72 -5.76
CA LEU A 363 -14.22 6.07 -6.93
C LEU A 363 -14.00 7.57 -6.96
N VAL A 364 -12.78 8.02 -6.71
CA VAL A 364 -12.40 9.43 -6.78
C VAL A 364 -11.62 9.68 -8.06
N HIS A 365 -11.91 10.76 -8.77
CA HIS A 365 -11.24 11.16 -10.00
C HIS A 365 -10.63 12.56 -9.87
N ILE A 366 -9.43 12.71 -10.43
CA ILE A 366 -8.80 13.99 -10.75
C ILE A 366 -8.25 13.95 -12.18
N HIS A 367 -7.93 15.13 -12.72
CA HIS A 367 -7.13 15.26 -13.92
C HIS A 367 -5.70 15.71 -13.57
N VAL A 368 -4.69 15.27 -14.32
CA VAL A 368 -3.28 15.58 -14.05
C VAL A 368 -2.98 17.09 -14.12
N ASP A 369 -3.75 17.83 -14.93
CA ASP A 369 -3.65 19.29 -15.03
C ASP A 369 -4.39 20.04 -13.91
N ASP A 370 -5.28 19.36 -13.17
CA ASP A 370 -5.97 19.90 -11.99
C ASP A 370 -6.06 18.86 -10.87
N LEU A 371 -4.95 18.67 -10.18
CA LEU A 371 -4.82 17.72 -9.08
C LEU A 371 -5.55 18.13 -7.79
N ARG A 372 -6.16 19.33 -7.74
CA ARG A 372 -6.80 19.87 -6.54
C ARG A 372 -8.33 19.74 -6.58
N THR A 373 -8.89 19.50 -7.76
CA THR A 373 -10.34 19.34 -7.94
C THR A 373 -10.67 17.88 -8.09
N ALA A 374 -11.10 17.25 -6.99
CA ALA A 374 -11.54 15.87 -6.98
C ALA A 374 -13.05 15.75 -7.12
N THR A 375 -13.49 14.77 -7.90
CA THR A 375 -14.89 14.34 -7.99
C THR A 375 -15.00 12.89 -7.51
N MET A 376 -16.17 12.48 -7.02
CA MET A 376 -16.32 11.17 -6.39
C MET A 376 -17.65 10.51 -6.75
N GLN A 377 -17.62 9.20 -6.95
CA GLN A 377 -18.79 8.34 -6.95
C GLN A 377 -18.70 7.39 -5.74
N PRO A 378 -19.70 7.37 -4.84
CA PRO A 378 -19.62 6.58 -3.63
C PRO A 378 -19.87 5.09 -3.88
N CYS A 379 -19.20 4.24 -3.09
CA CYS A 379 -19.35 2.79 -2.99
C CYS A 379 -19.56 2.09 -4.35
N VAL A 380 -18.60 2.22 -5.26
CA VAL A 380 -18.65 1.59 -6.59
C VAL A 380 -18.34 0.10 -6.56
N VAL A 381 -17.64 -0.35 -5.52
CA VAL A 381 -17.27 -1.75 -5.28
C VAL A 381 -17.56 -2.08 -3.82
N GLU A 382 -18.02 -3.30 -3.55
CA GLU A 382 -18.35 -3.77 -2.21
C GLU A 382 -17.74 -5.16 -1.92
N SER A 383 -17.44 -5.41 -0.66
CA SER A 383 -17.08 -6.73 -0.13
C SER A 383 -17.71 -6.95 1.24
N GLU A 384 -17.99 -8.21 1.58
CA GLU A 384 -18.52 -8.63 2.88
C GLU A 384 -17.42 -8.94 3.91
N PHE A 385 -16.14 -8.87 3.52
CA PHE A 385 -15.00 -9.15 4.39
C PHE A 385 -14.17 -7.90 4.65
N ALA A 386 -13.94 -7.62 5.93
CA ALA A 386 -13.31 -6.40 6.42
C ALA A 386 -11.82 -6.28 6.06
N ASP A 387 -11.15 -7.40 5.80
CA ASP A 387 -9.74 -7.46 5.38
C ASP A 387 -9.55 -7.42 3.87
N THR A 388 -10.62 -7.31 3.08
CA THR A 388 -10.50 -7.29 1.62
C THR A 388 -9.71 -6.07 1.16
N ARG A 389 -8.79 -6.30 0.22
CA ARG A 389 -8.05 -5.29 -0.53
C ARG A 389 -8.44 -5.32 -2.00
N LEU A 390 -8.35 -4.16 -2.63
CA LEU A 390 -8.58 -3.99 -4.06
C LEU A 390 -7.24 -3.72 -4.76
N ARG A 391 -6.92 -4.52 -5.77
CA ARG A 391 -5.88 -4.22 -6.77
C ARG A 391 -6.55 -3.92 -8.09
N ALA A 392 -5.96 -3.04 -8.88
CA ALA A 392 -6.52 -2.65 -10.16
C ALA A 392 -5.46 -2.24 -11.16
N ASP A 393 -5.81 -2.39 -12.42
CA ASP A 393 -5.03 -1.85 -13.54
C ASP A 393 -5.94 -1.36 -14.66
N LEU A 394 -5.43 -0.43 -15.46
CA LEU A 394 -6.21 0.29 -16.48
C LEU A 394 -5.52 0.21 -17.84
N ARG A 395 -6.30 -0.09 -18.88
CA ARG A 395 -5.87 -0.06 -20.28
C ARG A 395 -6.90 0.67 -21.12
N GLY A 396 -6.63 1.94 -21.42
CA GLY A 396 -7.62 2.86 -21.96
C GLY A 396 -8.77 3.06 -20.97
N ASP A 397 -10.01 2.81 -21.40
CA ASP A 397 -11.19 2.88 -20.51
C ASP A 397 -11.48 1.57 -19.77
N ARG A 398 -10.74 0.48 -20.03
CA ARG A 398 -10.98 -0.86 -19.46
C ARG A 398 -10.18 -1.08 -18.18
N ALA A 399 -10.87 -1.35 -17.09
CA ALA A 399 -10.26 -1.69 -15.81
C ALA A 399 -10.36 -3.20 -15.55
N VAL A 400 -9.31 -3.76 -14.97
CA VAL A 400 -9.38 -5.04 -14.27
C VAL A 400 -9.28 -4.74 -12.78
N LEU A 401 -10.19 -5.34 -11.98
CA LEU A 401 -10.23 -5.21 -10.52
C LEU A 401 -10.06 -6.58 -9.90
N LEU A 402 -9.18 -6.70 -8.91
CA LEU A 402 -8.98 -7.91 -8.12
C LEU A 402 -9.29 -7.63 -6.66
N LEU A 403 -10.36 -8.24 -6.15
CA LEU A 403 -10.67 -8.25 -4.71
C LEU A 403 -10.02 -9.47 -4.06
N ARG A 404 -9.05 -9.25 -3.18
CA ARG A 404 -8.34 -10.32 -2.47
C ARG A 404 -8.51 -10.21 -0.97
N GLY A 405 -8.47 -11.34 -0.27
CA GLY A 405 -8.31 -11.34 1.18
C GLY A 405 -6.90 -10.90 1.55
N GLY A 406 -6.73 -10.33 2.75
CA GLY A 406 -5.39 -10.02 3.21
C GLY A 406 -4.63 -11.32 3.48
N ALA A 407 -3.41 -11.44 2.95
CA ALA A 407 -2.60 -12.64 3.15
C ALA A 407 -2.33 -12.84 4.65
N LEU A 408 -2.93 -13.86 5.26
CA LEU A 408 -2.60 -14.28 6.60
C LEU A 408 -1.27 -15.03 6.55
N ARG A 409 -0.27 -14.60 7.33
CA ARG A 409 0.96 -15.39 7.49
C ARG A 409 0.59 -16.78 8.04
N GLY A 410 0.64 -17.79 7.18
CA GLY A 410 0.35 -19.19 7.52
C GLY A 410 -1.13 -19.58 7.58
N GLY A 411 -2.04 -18.75 7.08
CA GLY A 411 -3.47 -19.10 6.92
C GLY A 411 -3.82 -19.44 5.48
N ASP A 412 -4.95 -20.13 5.25
CA ASP A 412 -5.47 -20.36 3.90
C ASP A 412 -5.80 -19.01 3.23
N VAL A 413 -5.09 -18.70 2.15
CA VAL A 413 -5.38 -17.53 1.31
C VAL A 413 -6.73 -17.76 0.62
N ARG A 414 -7.68 -16.86 0.87
CA ARG A 414 -8.99 -16.86 0.22
C ARG A 414 -8.82 -16.59 -1.28
N SER A 415 -9.56 -17.33 -2.11
CA SER A 415 -9.61 -17.06 -3.55
C SER A 415 -10.08 -15.62 -3.81
N GLY A 416 -9.32 -14.90 -4.63
CA GLY A 416 -9.67 -13.60 -5.13
C GLY A 416 -10.89 -13.64 -6.05
N LYS A 417 -11.54 -12.48 -6.19
CA LYS A 417 -12.61 -12.26 -7.17
C LYS A 417 -12.10 -11.19 -8.14
N ALA A 418 -11.94 -11.57 -9.41
CA ALA A 418 -11.59 -10.63 -10.45
C ALA A 418 -12.85 -10.10 -11.16
N PHE A 419 -12.77 -8.87 -11.64
CA PHE A 419 -13.81 -8.22 -12.41
C PHE A 419 -13.20 -7.43 -13.56
N GLU A 420 -13.89 -7.41 -14.69
CA GLU A 420 -13.67 -6.41 -15.72
C GLU A 420 -14.68 -5.27 -15.52
N ALA A 421 -14.26 -4.04 -15.75
CA ALA A 421 -15.11 -2.87 -15.71
C ALA A 421 -14.66 -1.82 -16.72
N ARG A 422 -15.43 -0.73 -16.83
CA ARG A 422 -15.02 0.48 -17.54
C ARG A 422 -15.01 1.68 -16.62
N LEU A 423 -13.94 2.45 -16.67
CA LEU A 423 -13.83 3.73 -15.97
C LEU A 423 -14.17 4.87 -16.94
N ARG A 424 -15.05 5.76 -16.49
CA ARG A 424 -15.40 7.00 -17.21
C ARG A 424 -15.07 8.20 -16.35
N PRO A 425 -14.41 9.23 -16.91
CA PRO A 425 -14.25 10.49 -16.22
C PRO A 425 -15.61 11.21 -16.10
N PRO A 426 -15.68 12.26 -15.26
CA PRO A 426 -16.82 13.16 -15.16
C PRO A 426 -17.32 13.70 -16.50
N VAL A 427 -18.64 13.81 -16.66
CA VAL A 427 -19.26 14.39 -17.86
C VAL A 427 -18.97 15.89 -17.92
N GLY A 428 -18.31 16.33 -19.01
CA GLY A 428 -17.90 17.73 -19.19
C GLY A 428 -16.43 18.01 -18.87
N ALA A 429 -15.63 16.97 -18.61
CA ALA A 429 -14.17 17.04 -18.50
C ALA A 429 -13.45 16.87 -19.85
N GLU A 430 -14.17 16.84 -20.98
CA GLU A 430 -13.59 16.83 -22.33
C GLU A 430 -13.30 18.27 -22.76
N ASP A 431 -12.01 18.62 -22.90
CA ASP A 431 -11.53 19.83 -23.59
C ASP A 431 -11.26 19.57 -25.09
#